data_AF-A0ABD0KSC1-F1
#
_entry.id   AF-A0ABD0KSC1-F1
#
_cell.length_a   1.000
_cell.length_b   1.000
_cell.length_c   1.000
_cell.angle_alpha   90.00
_cell.angle_beta   90.00
_cell.angle_gamma   90.00
#
_symmetry.space_group_name_H-M   'P 1'
#
loop_
_entity.id
_entity.type
_entity.pdbx_description
1 polymer ?
#
loop_
_entity_poly.entity_id
_entity_poly.type
_entity_poly.pdbx_seq_one_letter_code
_entity_poly.pdbx_strand_id
1 'polypeptide(L)'
;MRRAWEALGLMSGHKKVKGATLSTNTRDYANKLNHFYARFDSRDFSEEWRRVTETLLTTLPAGEEAEVISITEHQVMKELKRCKSNKAAGPDNVKPLVLKLGAEQLCTILIYISNLSLFQCKVPAVLKMSCLVPVPKKNPIL
;
A
#
# COMPACT_ATOMS: atom_id res chain seq x y z
N MET A 1 15.01 -3.47 2.14
CA MET A 1 13.94 -3.08 3.09
C MET A 1 14.39 -2.16 4.22
N ARG A 2 15.42 -2.48 5.02
CA ARG A 2 15.87 -1.64 6.15
C ARG A 2 16.28 -0.21 5.76
N ARG A 3 17.05 -0.07 4.67
CA ARG A 3 17.48 1.25 4.14
C ARG A 3 16.33 2.14 3.65
N ALA A 4 15.31 1.55 3.04
CA ALA A 4 14.12 2.30 2.63
C ALA A 4 13.34 2.81 3.84
N TRP A 5 13.24 2.00 4.90
CA TRP A 5 12.62 2.39 6.16
C TRP A 5 13.42 3.48 6.91
N GLU A 6 14.75 3.44 6.84
CA GLU A 6 15.62 4.49 7.38
C GLU A 6 15.43 5.82 6.65
N ALA A 7 15.39 5.81 5.31
CA ALA A 7 15.12 7.00 4.50
C ALA A 7 13.73 7.58 4.79
N LEU A 8 12.70 6.72 4.87
CA LEU A 8 11.34 7.15 5.20
C LEU A 8 11.25 7.74 6.61
N GLY A 9 11.97 7.17 7.58
CA GLY A 9 12.04 7.67 8.95
C GLY A 9 12.72 9.04 9.07
N LEU A 10 13.67 9.33 8.18
CA LEU A 10 14.32 10.65 8.06
C LEU A 10 13.37 11.68 7.45
N MET A 11 12.71 11.33 6.34
CA MET A 11 11.80 12.22 5.60
C MET A 11 10.51 12.55 6.36
N SER A 12 10.00 11.59 7.13
CA SER A 12 8.77 11.75 7.93
C SER A 12 8.99 12.42 9.28
N GLY A 13 10.24 12.73 9.65
CA GLY A 13 10.58 13.27 10.98
C GLY A 13 10.36 12.27 12.12
N HIS A 14 10.22 10.97 11.81
CA HIS A 14 9.96 9.92 12.80
C HIS A 14 11.12 9.76 13.80
N LYS A 15 12.37 10.03 13.36
CA LYS A 15 13.51 10.23 14.27
C LYS A 15 13.74 11.73 14.46
N LYS A 16 13.52 12.24 15.67
CA LYS A 16 13.92 13.60 16.05
C LYS A 16 15.45 13.71 15.90
N VAL A 17 15.89 14.42 14.88
CA VAL A 17 17.27 14.90 14.82
C VAL A 17 17.43 15.89 15.97
N LYS A 18 18.39 15.64 16.88
CA LYS A 18 18.74 16.61 17.92
C LYS A 18 19.15 17.91 17.22
N GLY A 19 18.35 18.96 17.38
CA GLY A 19 18.57 20.26 16.73
C GLY A 19 17.72 20.55 15.47
N ALA A 20 16.86 19.63 15.03
CA ALA A 20 15.90 19.96 13.98
C ALA A 20 14.71 20.73 14.56
N THR A 21 14.74 22.05 14.41
CA THR A 21 13.57 22.91 14.59
C THR A 21 12.55 22.52 13.53
N LEU A 22 11.56 21.70 13.91
CA LEU A 22 10.38 21.46 13.08
C LEU A 22 9.80 22.83 12.73
N SER A 23 9.63 23.13 11.44
CA SER A 23 9.21 24.45 10.97
C SER A 23 8.07 24.97 11.85
N THR A 24 8.19 26.20 12.35
CA THR A 24 7.28 26.88 13.28
C THR A 24 5.82 26.97 12.82
N ASN A 25 5.52 26.53 11.59
CA ASN A 25 4.16 26.40 11.08
C ASN A 25 3.80 24.93 10.82
N THR A 26 3.44 24.21 11.89
CA THR A 26 3.03 22.79 11.84
C THR A 26 1.89 22.55 10.86
N ARG A 27 0.98 23.52 10.70
CA ARG A 27 -0.15 23.45 9.77
C ARG A 27 0.31 23.45 8.31
N ASP A 28 1.17 24.39 7.93
CA ASP A 28 1.64 24.49 6.55
C ASP A 28 2.47 23.26 6.15
N TYR A 29 3.28 22.74 7.07
CA TYR A 29 4.02 21.50 6.82
C TYR A 29 3.08 20.30 6.66
N ALA A 30 2.07 20.16 7.52
CA ALA A 30 1.06 19.11 7.37
C ALA A 30 0.30 19.22 6.05
N ASN A 31 -0.06 20.44 5.62
CA ASN A 31 -0.70 20.67 4.32
C ASN A 31 0.23 20.30 3.16
N LYS A 32 1.51 20.66 3.21
CA LYS A 32 2.50 20.24 2.20
C LYS A 32 2.62 18.72 2.10
N LEU A 33 2.65 18.03 3.24
CA LEU A 33 2.65 16.56 3.26
C LEU A 33 1.35 15.99 2.67
N ASN A 34 0.20 16.52 3.06
CA ASN A 34 -1.09 16.09 2.52
C ASN A 34 -1.13 16.28 1.00
N HIS A 35 -0.70 17.43 0.48
CA HIS A 35 -0.60 17.65 -0.96
C HIS A 35 0.37 16.68 -1.63
N PHE A 36 1.52 16.40 -1.02
CA PHE A 36 2.50 15.45 -1.56
C PHE A 36 1.94 14.03 -1.65
N TYR A 37 1.23 13.55 -0.62
CA TYR A 37 0.70 12.19 -0.59
C TYR A 37 -0.64 12.04 -1.33
N ALA A 38 -1.47 13.09 -1.39
CA ALA A 38 -2.73 13.09 -2.14
C ALA A 38 -2.55 13.42 -3.64
N ARG A 39 -1.34 13.79 -4.08
CA ARG A 39 -1.09 14.14 -5.50
C ARG A 39 -1.47 13.02 -6.48
N PHE A 40 -1.45 11.77 -6.03
CA PHE A 40 -1.80 10.61 -6.85
C PHE A 40 -3.28 10.55 -7.19
N ASP A 41 -4.14 11.28 -6.44
CA ASP A 41 -5.57 11.39 -6.72
C ASP A 41 -5.90 12.56 -7.66
N SER A 42 -5.00 13.55 -7.77
CA SER A 42 -5.25 14.80 -8.50
C SER A 42 -4.47 14.93 -9.81
N ARG A 43 -3.49 14.06 -10.06
CA ARG A 43 -2.66 14.07 -11.27
C ARG A 43 -2.51 12.66 -11.83
N ASP A 44 -2.62 12.54 -13.15
CA ASP A 44 -2.27 11.32 -13.87
C ASP A 44 -0.75 11.23 -14.02
N PHE A 45 -0.18 10.09 -13.60
CA PHE A 45 1.25 9.77 -13.69
C PHE A 45 1.54 8.69 -14.74
N SER A 46 0.58 8.39 -15.62
CA SER A 46 0.70 7.31 -16.61
C SER A 46 1.88 7.50 -17.56
N GLU A 47 2.18 8.73 -17.98
CA GLU A 47 3.33 9.02 -18.85
C GLU A 47 4.67 8.90 -18.12
N GLU A 48 4.77 9.39 -16.88
CA GLU A 48 5.96 9.18 -16.06
C GLU A 48 6.19 7.70 -15.80
N TRP A 49 5.13 6.94 -15.50
CA TRP A 49 5.20 5.49 -15.35
C TRP A 49 5.69 4.81 -16.62
N ARG A 50 5.11 5.17 -17.78
CA ARG A 50 5.52 4.64 -19.09
C ARG A 50 7.01 4.86 -19.36
N ARG A 51 7.52 6.06 -19.09
CA ARG A 51 8.95 6.40 -19.26
C ARG A 51 9.85 5.59 -18.34
N VAL A 52 9.46 5.40 -17.08
CA VAL A 52 10.21 4.58 -16.12
C VAL A 52 10.22 3.12 -16.57
N THR A 53 9.08 2.57 -16.96
CA THR A 53 8.98 1.19 -17.47
C THR A 53 9.84 0.99 -18.71
N GLU A 54 9.80 1.91 -19.67
CA GLU A 54 10.61 1.88 -20.90
C GLU A 54 12.12 1.93 -20.57
N THR A 55 12.51 2.79 -19.63
CA THR A 55 13.91 2.86 -19.17
C THR A 55 14.34 1.55 -18.53
N LEU A 56 13.50 0.96 -17.66
CA LEU A 56 13.83 -0.30 -16.99
C LEU A 56 13.97 -1.45 -18.00
N LEU A 57 13.05 -1.55 -18.97
CA LEU A 57 13.08 -2.59 -20.01
C LEU A 57 14.30 -2.47 -20.93
N THR A 58 14.76 -1.26 -21.24
CA THR A 58 15.95 -1.05 -22.09
C THR A 58 17.27 -1.24 -21.35
N THR A 59 17.27 -1.17 -20.01
CA THR A 59 18.44 -1.45 -19.17
C THR A 59 18.60 -2.92 -18.78
N LEU A 60 17.65 -3.79 -19.12
CA LEU A 60 17.78 -5.23 -18.87
C LEU A 60 18.92 -5.80 -19.74
N PRO A 61 19.81 -6.64 -19.16
CA PRO A 61 20.85 -7.31 -19.93
C PRO A 61 20.24 -8.13 -21.08
N ALA A 62 20.88 -8.08 -22.25
CA ALA A 62 20.43 -8.84 -23.42
C ALA A 62 20.38 -10.34 -23.09
N GLY A 63 19.17 -10.92 -23.10
CA GLY A 63 18.94 -12.34 -22.81
C GLY A 63 18.37 -12.63 -21.42
N GLU A 64 18.19 -11.63 -20.56
CA GLU A 64 17.42 -11.79 -19.31
C GLU A 64 15.95 -11.44 -19.55
N GLU A 65 15.07 -12.44 -19.45
CA GLU A 65 13.64 -12.20 -19.37
C GLU A 65 13.31 -11.58 -18.02
N ALA A 66 12.43 -10.56 -18.02
CA ALA A 66 11.95 -9.98 -16.78
C ALA A 66 11.27 -11.06 -15.93
N GLU A 67 11.73 -11.24 -14.70
CA GLU A 67 11.12 -12.21 -13.78
C GLU A 67 9.64 -11.87 -13.57
N VAL A 68 8.76 -12.75 -14.05
CA VAL A 68 7.32 -12.56 -13.94
C VAL A 68 6.91 -12.84 -12.49
N ILE A 69 6.65 -11.77 -11.75
CA ILE A 69 6.12 -11.86 -10.39
C ILE A 69 4.70 -12.44 -10.48
N SER A 70 4.49 -13.58 -9.84
CA SER A 70 3.18 -14.21 -9.69
C SER A 70 2.89 -14.52 -8.23
N ILE A 71 1.61 -14.44 -7.89
CA ILE A 71 1.08 -14.79 -6.58
C ILE A 71 0.67 -16.26 -6.61
N THR A 72 1.18 -17.02 -5.65
CA THR A 72 0.92 -18.46 -5.53
C THR A 72 -0.23 -18.75 -4.57
N GLU A 73 -0.81 -19.94 -4.71
CA GLU A 73 -1.85 -20.43 -3.80
C GLU A 73 -1.38 -20.44 -2.35
N HIS A 74 -0.17 -20.92 -2.10
CA HIS A 74 0.39 -20.95 -0.75
C HIS A 74 0.45 -19.55 -0.12
N GLN A 75 0.83 -18.52 -0.89
CA GLN A 75 0.87 -17.14 -0.41
C GLN A 75 -0.53 -16.65 -0.04
N VAL A 76 -1.52 -16.86 -0.90
CA VAL A 76 -2.92 -16.45 -0.63
C VAL A 76 -3.49 -17.18 0.57
N MET A 77 -3.32 -18.51 0.65
CA MET A 77 -3.75 -19.32 1.79
C MET A 77 -3.14 -18.85 3.10
N LYS A 78 -1.84 -18.59 3.09
CA LYS A 78 -1.11 -18.09 4.27
C LYS A 78 -1.68 -16.75 4.74
N GLU A 79 -1.97 -15.84 3.81
CA GLU A 79 -2.51 -14.53 4.13
C GLU A 79 -3.95 -14.60 4.67
N LEU A 80 -4.82 -15.41 4.06
CA LEU A 80 -6.19 -15.64 4.56
C LEU A 80 -6.19 -16.24 5.97
N LYS A 81 -5.33 -17.23 6.23
CA LYS A 81 -5.20 -17.86 7.56
C LYS A 81 -4.59 -16.91 8.59
N ARG A 82 -3.79 -15.92 8.16
CA ARG A 82 -3.18 -14.88 9.00
C ARG A 82 -4.16 -13.79 9.42
N CYS A 83 -5.32 -13.67 8.78
CA CYS A 83 -6.37 -12.74 9.19
C CYS A 83 -6.70 -12.89 10.68
N LYS A 84 -6.83 -11.74 11.37
CA LYS A 84 -7.18 -11.69 12.80
C LYS A 84 -8.69 -11.60 12.94
N SER A 85 -9.32 -12.68 13.39
CA SER A 85 -10.78 -12.80 13.49
C SER A 85 -11.47 -11.73 14.36
N ASN A 86 -10.73 -11.12 15.28
CA ASN A 86 -11.22 -10.08 16.19
C ASN A 86 -11.05 -8.64 15.64
N LYS A 87 -10.67 -8.48 14.37
CA LYS A 87 -10.58 -7.16 13.72
C LYS A 87 -11.92 -6.76 13.11
N ALA A 88 -12.11 -5.45 12.98
CA ALA A 88 -13.29 -4.87 12.34
C ALA A 88 -13.35 -5.31 10.86
N ALA A 89 -14.58 -5.37 10.33
CA ALA A 89 -14.80 -5.60 8.91
C ALA A 89 -14.40 -4.39 8.08
N GLY A 90 -14.12 -4.64 6.79
CA GLY A 90 -13.89 -3.58 5.81
C GLY A 90 -15.18 -2.86 5.41
N PRO A 91 -15.12 -1.97 4.40
CA PRO A 91 -16.29 -1.28 3.86
C PRO A 91 -17.32 -2.23 3.22
N ASP A 92 -16.93 -3.47 2.90
CA ASP A 92 -17.79 -4.55 2.41
C ASP A 92 -18.54 -5.30 3.53
N ASN A 93 -18.28 -4.97 4.79
CA ASN A 93 -18.81 -5.62 5.98
C ASN A 93 -18.47 -7.13 6.08
N VAL A 94 -17.47 -7.61 5.33
CA VAL A 94 -17.00 -8.98 5.44
C VAL A 94 -16.07 -9.11 6.64
N LYS A 95 -16.45 -9.95 7.60
CA LYS A 95 -15.62 -10.18 8.80
C LYS A 95 -14.34 -10.94 8.42
N PRO A 96 -13.17 -10.58 9.00
CA PRO A 96 -11.93 -11.33 8.80
C PRO A 96 -12.02 -12.81 9.18
N LEU A 97 -12.94 -13.16 10.09
CA LEU A 97 -13.23 -14.55 10.43
C LEU A 97 -13.73 -15.36 9.21
N VAL A 98 -14.59 -14.76 8.38
CA VAL A 98 -15.15 -15.41 7.18
C VAL A 98 -14.03 -15.71 6.19
N LEU A 99 -13.13 -14.75 5.95
CA LEU A 99 -11.96 -14.94 5.09
C LEU A 99 -11.03 -16.05 5.60
N LYS A 100 -10.87 -16.13 6.92
CA LYS A 100 -10.03 -17.14 7.55
C LYS A 100 -10.61 -18.56 7.47
N LEU A 101 -11.90 -18.71 7.73
CA LEU A 101 -12.59 -20.01 7.66
C LEU A 101 -12.79 -20.46 6.22
N GLY A 102 -13.12 -19.53 5.33
CA GLY A 102 -13.32 -19.76 3.90
C GLY A 102 -12.03 -19.77 3.08
N ALA A 103 -10.86 -19.89 3.71
CA ALA A 103 -9.57 -19.70 3.03
C ALA A 103 -9.41 -20.64 1.82
N GLU A 104 -9.81 -21.90 1.97
CA GLU A 104 -9.70 -22.92 0.92
C GLU A 104 -10.63 -22.63 -0.25
N GLN A 105 -11.86 -22.19 0.01
CA GLN A 105 -12.85 -21.88 -1.01
C GLN A 105 -12.55 -20.57 -1.75
N LEU A 106 -11.99 -19.58 -1.03
CA LEU A 106 -11.69 -18.26 -1.58
C LEU A 106 -10.33 -18.19 -2.27
N CYS A 107 -9.44 -19.16 -2.04
CA CYS A 107 -8.06 -19.09 -2.52
C CYS A 107 -7.98 -18.92 -4.04
N THR A 108 -8.63 -19.82 -4.78
CA THR A 108 -8.57 -19.87 -6.24
C THR A 108 -8.98 -18.55 -6.88
N ILE A 109 -10.11 -17.97 -6.44
CA ILE A 109 -10.60 -16.72 -7.02
C ILE A 109 -9.71 -15.53 -6.65
N LEU A 110 -9.16 -15.50 -5.43
CA LEU A 110 -8.28 -14.42 -4.98
C LEU A 110 -6.91 -14.47 -5.67
N ILE A 111 -6.38 -15.65 -5.95
CA ILE A 111 -5.18 -15.81 -6.80
C ILE A 111 -5.45 -15.22 -8.19
N TYR A 112 -6.56 -15.62 -8.82
CA TYR A 112 -6.91 -15.15 -10.16
C TYR A 112 -7.01 -13.62 -10.22
N ILE A 113 -7.78 -13.02 -9.29
CA ILE A 113 -7.95 -11.55 -9.23
C ILE A 113 -6.60 -10.86 -8.99
N SER A 114 -5.77 -11.40 -8.09
CA SER A 114 -4.50 -10.75 -7.75
C SER A 114 -3.49 -10.84 -8.89
N ASN A 115 -3.37 -11.99 -9.56
CA ASN A 115 -2.48 -12.14 -10.71
C ASN A 115 -2.98 -11.35 -11.92
N LEU A 116 -4.29 -11.27 -12.15
CA LEU A 116 -4.85 -10.40 -13.17
C LEU A 116 -4.53 -8.93 -12.90
N SER A 117 -4.63 -8.51 -11.63
CA SER A 117 -4.29 -7.16 -11.20
C SER A 117 -2.80 -6.85 -11.42
N LEU A 118 -1.90 -7.80 -11.12
CA LEU A 118 -0.46 -7.67 -11.38
C LEU A 118 -0.17 -7.58 -12.88
N PHE A 119 -0.77 -8.46 -13.68
CA PHE A 119 -0.57 -8.49 -15.12
C PHE A 119 -1.04 -7.19 -15.81
N GLN A 120 -2.17 -6.64 -15.36
CA GLN A 120 -2.72 -5.40 -15.88
C GLN A 120 -2.10 -4.14 -15.26
N CYS A 121 -1.21 -4.30 -14.26
CA CYS A 121 -0.70 -3.20 -13.44
C CYS A 121 -1.82 -2.31 -12.87
N LYS A 122 -2.98 -2.89 -12.54
CA LYS A 122 -4.19 -2.15 -12.16
C LYS A 122 -4.89 -2.81 -11.00
N VAL A 123 -5.04 -2.06 -9.90
CA VAL A 123 -5.81 -2.50 -8.73
C VAL A 123 -7.30 -2.13 -8.91
N PRO A 124 -8.22 -3.10 -8.77
CA PRO A 124 -9.66 -2.83 -8.78
C PRO A 124 -10.06 -1.72 -7.82
N ALA A 125 -10.92 -0.79 -8.27
CA ALA A 125 -11.32 0.38 -7.47
C ALA A 125 -11.91 -0.02 -6.11
N VAL A 126 -12.70 -1.09 -6.08
CA VAL A 126 -13.32 -1.61 -4.85
C VAL A 126 -12.29 -2.03 -3.79
N LEU A 127 -11.12 -2.54 -4.20
CA LEU A 127 -10.04 -2.93 -3.29
C LEU A 127 -9.24 -1.73 -2.75
N LYS A 128 -9.42 -0.55 -3.33
CA LYS A 128 -8.82 0.71 -2.86
C LYS A 128 -9.71 1.45 -1.86
N MET A 129 -10.94 1.00 -1.65
CA MET A 129 -11.87 1.64 -0.73
C MET A 129 -11.51 1.31 0.72
N SER A 130 -11.66 2.28 1.63
CA SER A 130 -11.46 2.10 3.05
C SER A 130 -12.56 2.80 3.87
N CYS A 131 -12.85 2.29 5.07
CA CYS A 131 -13.78 2.91 6.00
C CYS A 131 -13.00 3.71 7.05
N LEU A 132 -13.18 5.03 7.07
CA LEU A 132 -12.53 5.94 8.02
C LEU A 132 -13.52 6.31 9.12
N VAL A 133 -13.45 5.58 10.24
CA VAL A 133 -14.24 5.89 11.44
C VAL A 133 -13.37 6.75 12.38
N PRO A 134 -13.70 8.05 12.59
CA PRO A 134 -12.95 8.88 13.52
C PRO A 134 -13.15 8.40 14.96
N VAL A 135 -12.04 8.16 15.67
CA VAL A 135 -12.05 7.75 17.08
C VAL A 135 -11.41 8.84 17.94
N PRO A 136 -12.11 9.40 18.94
CA PRO A 136 -11.53 10.35 19.87
C PRO A 136 -10.32 9.77 20.62
N LYS A 137 -9.22 10.52 20.69
CA LYS A 137 -8.07 10.13 21.51
C LYS A 137 -8.40 10.35 22.98
N LYS A 138 -7.97 9.42 23.85
CA LYS A 138 -8.21 9.50 25.31
C LYS A 138 -7.58 10.74 25.95
N ASN A 139 -6.43 11.18 25.45
CA ASN A 139 -5.73 12.38 25.90
C ASN A 139 -5.52 13.33 24.70
N PRO A 140 -6.43 14.28 24.47
CA PRO A 140 -6.22 15.30 23.44
C PRO A 140 -5.05 16.20 23.83
N ILE A 141 -4.17 16.51 22.88
CA ILE A 141 -3.18 17.57 23.04
C ILE A 141 -3.97 18.87 22.83
N LEU A 142 -4.25 19.59 23.92
CA LEU A 142 -4.74 20.97 23.88
C LEU A 142 -3.57 21.92 23.62
#